data_AF-A0A0Q2RWT4-F1
#
_entry.id   AF-A0A0Q2RWT4-F1
#
_cell.length_a   1.000
_cell.length_b   1.000
_cell.length_c   1.000
_cell.angle_alpha   90.00
_cell.angle_beta   90.00
_cell.angle_gamma   90.00
#
_symmetry.space_group_name_H-M   'P 1'
#
loop_
_entity.id
_entity.type
_entity.pdbx_description
1 polymer ?
#
loop_
_entity_poly.entity_id
_entity_poly.type
_entity_poly.pdbx_seq_one_letter_code
_entity_poly.pdbx_strand_id
1 'polypeptide(L)'
;MVGIMALPVAAVGLVFGIIALVGAIRGVRAGRAGAIAGTLLCVLALVLGSFWIVVILNSFKDSRPPMESITGQDTDVILRNDLDVQLGQFVTDSDPGKPGKMVVTLRNKSNSSQSFSVEVEALDANGDRIADDTAFVDILAPGEAAQRDMFVFVTRDRRDAMKKATFKIVAASKYAPVPLPKK
;
A
#
# COMPACT_ATOMS: atom_id res chain seq x y z
N MET A 1 22.24 19.24 1.70
CA MET A 1 21.93 20.02 0.48
C MET A 1 20.53 19.65 -0.04
N VAL A 2 19.47 19.85 0.77
CA VAL A 2 18.08 19.49 0.42
C VAL A 2 17.24 20.72 0.02
N GLY A 3 17.67 21.93 0.41
CA GLY A 3 16.89 23.16 0.20
C GLY A 3 16.85 23.73 -1.22
N ILE A 4 17.66 23.25 -2.16
CA ILE A 4 17.75 23.85 -3.52
C ILE A 4 16.86 23.09 -4.54
N MET A 5 16.46 21.84 -4.26
CA MET A 5 15.62 21.04 -5.17
C MET A 5 14.12 21.19 -4.92
N ALA A 6 13.70 21.76 -3.78
CA ALA A 6 12.29 22.04 -3.49
C ALA A 6 11.76 23.33 -4.17
N LEU A 7 12.67 24.21 -4.59
CA LEU A 7 12.37 25.54 -5.10
C LEU A 7 11.61 25.54 -6.45
N PRO A 8 11.97 24.73 -7.47
CA PRO A 8 11.23 24.74 -8.73
C PRO A 8 9.85 24.07 -8.61
N VAL A 9 9.69 23.04 -7.76
CA VAL A 9 8.41 22.33 -7.60
C VAL A 9 7.40 23.16 -6.81
N ALA A 10 7.85 23.84 -5.75
CA ALA A 10 7.01 24.75 -4.98
C ALA A 10 6.54 25.95 -5.82
N ALA A 11 7.39 26.47 -6.70
CA ALA A 11 7.03 27.58 -7.60
C ALA A 11 5.93 27.17 -8.60
N VAL A 12 6.01 25.98 -9.19
CA VAL A 12 4.97 25.48 -10.11
C VAL A 12 3.64 25.24 -9.36
N GLY A 13 3.70 24.62 -8.17
CA GLY A 13 2.52 24.40 -7.33
C GLY A 13 1.83 25.70 -6.90
N LEU A 14 2.60 26.72 -6.57
CA LEU A 14 2.09 28.04 -6.21
C LEU A 14 1.37 28.71 -7.39
N VAL A 15 1.93 28.65 -8.60
CA VAL A 15 1.32 29.24 -9.80
C VAL A 15 -0.01 28.56 -10.14
N PHE A 16 -0.06 27.23 -10.12
CA PHE A 16 -1.31 26.49 -10.35
C PHE A 16 -2.35 26.74 -9.25
N GLY A 17 -1.92 26.87 -7.99
CA GLY A 17 -2.79 27.22 -6.87
C GLY A 17 -3.39 28.62 -7.00
N ILE A 18 -2.60 29.61 -7.43
CA ILE A 18 -3.07 30.98 -7.66
C ILE A 18 -4.07 31.02 -8.83
N ILE A 19 -3.81 30.30 -9.92
CA ILE A 19 -4.74 30.24 -11.07
C ILE A 19 -6.07 29.60 -10.66
N ALA A 20 -6.05 28.53 -9.87
CA ALA A 20 -7.25 27.88 -9.36
C ALA A 20 -8.06 28.80 -8.42
N LEU A 21 -7.37 29.52 -7.53
CA LEU A 21 -8.00 30.45 -6.59
C LEU A 21 -8.60 31.67 -7.31
N VAL A 22 -7.89 32.25 -8.28
CA VAL A 22 -8.41 33.36 -9.09
C VAL A 22 -9.58 32.92 -9.97
N GLY A 23 -9.56 31.70 -10.49
CA GLY A 23 -10.68 31.11 -11.22
C GLY A 23 -11.92 30.89 -10.36
N ALA A 24 -11.74 30.49 -9.09
CA ALA A 24 -12.82 30.35 -8.12
C ALA A 24 -13.42 31.70 -7.68
N ILE A 25 -12.56 32.71 -7.45
CA ILE A 25 -12.99 34.04 -6.99
C ILE A 25 -13.68 34.84 -8.12
N ARG A 26 -13.23 34.69 -9.38
CA ARG A 26 -13.82 35.42 -10.52
C ARG A 26 -15.18 34.89 -10.97
N GLY A 27 -15.74 33.89 -10.30
CA GLY A 27 -17.10 33.41 -10.54
C GLY A 27 -17.35 33.09 -12.02
N VAL A 28 -16.38 32.48 -12.70
CA VAL A 28 -16.53 32.08 -14.10
C VAL A 28 -17.65 31.03 -14.14
N ARG A 29 -18.84 31.48 -14.54
CA ARG A 29 -20.07 30.69 -14.70
C ARG A 29 -19.92 29.67 -15.84
N ALA A 30 -19.07 28.67 -15.66
CA ALA A 30 -18.96 27.48 -16.49
C ALA A 30 -19.06 26.22 -15.60
N GLY A 31 -20.02 26.24 -14.67
CA GLY A 31 -20.16 25.32 -13.54
C GLY A 31 -20.64 23.89 -13.84
N ARG A 32 -20.42 23.35 -15.05
CA ARG A 32 -20.66 21.91 -15.32
C ARG A 32 -19.57 21.23 -16.15
N ALA A 33 -18.90 21.94 -17.07
CA ALA A 33 -17.83 21.35 -17.88
C ALA A 33 -16.44 21.38 -17.21
N GLY A 34 -16.15 22.40 -16.39
CA GLY A 34 -14.85 22.54 -15.71
C GLY A 34 -14.64 21.54 -14.56
N ALA A 35 -15.70 21.15 -13.86
CA ALA A 35 -15.62 20.17 -12.78
C ALA A 35 -15.30 18.75 -13.28
N ILE A 36 -15.82 18.39 -14.47
CA ILE A 36 -15.60 17.08 -15.09
C ILE A 36 -14.17 16.98 -15.64
N ALA A 37 -13.64 18.05 -16.23
CA ALA A 37 -12.24 18.10 -16.65
C ALA A 37 -11.27 18.07 -15.46
N GLY A 38 -11.62 18.73 -14.34
CA GLY A 38 -10.82 18.73 -13.11
C GLY A 38 -10.77 17.38 -12.39
N THR A 39 -11.88 16.64 -12.34
CA THR A 39 -11.89 15.29 -11.75
C THR A 39 -11.13 14.29 -12.61
N LEU A 40 -11.26 14.34 -13.94
CA LEU A 40 -10.48 13.48 -14.84
C LEU A 40 -8.97 13.75 -14.74
N LEU A 41 -8.57 15.01 -14.57
CA LEU A 41 -7.18 15.37 -14.33
C LEU A 41 -6.69 14.91 -12.95
N CYS A 42 -7.51 15.01 -11.90
CA CYS A 42 -7.18 14.48 -10.57
C CYS A 42 -7.06 12.95 -10.57
N VAL A 43 -7.95 12.24 -11.25
CA VAL A 43 -7.89 10.78 -11.38
C VAL A 43 -6.63 10.38 -12.17
N LEU A 44 -6.30 11.10 -13.25
CA LEU A 44 -5.06 10.88 -14.00
C LEU A 44 -3.81 11.23 -13.19
N ALA A 45 -3.85 12.28 -12.36
CA ALA A 45 -2.77 12.65 -11.45
C ALA A 45 -2.61 11.66 -10.29
N LEU A 46 -3.69 11.03 -9.82
CA LEU A 46 -3.63 9.92 -8.88
C LEU A 46 -3.02 8.69 -9.54
N VAL A 47 -3.41 8.35 -10.77
CA VAL A 47 -2.83 7.23 -11.53
C VAL A 47 -1.35 7.46 -11.83
N LEU A 48 -0.95 8.66 -12.26
CA LEU A 48 0.45 9.03 -12.52
C LEU A 48 1.24 9.24 -11.21
N GLY A 49 0.63 9.75 -10.15
CA GLY A 49 1.23 9.89 -8.82
C GLY A 49 1.47 8.54 -8.13
N SER A 50 0.62 7.55 -8.42
CA SER A 50 0.82 6.15 -7.99
C SER A 50 2.14 5.59 -8.53
N PHE A 51 2.55 5.99 -9.74
CA PHE A 51 3.84 5.60 -10.31
C PHE A 51 5.04 6.24 -9.59
N TRP A 52 4.88 7.42 -8.97
CA TRP A 52 5.97 8.09 -8.23
C TRP A 52 6.15 7.57 -6.79
N ILE A 53 5.09 7.07 -6.14
CA ILE A 53 5.19 6.44 -4.80
C ILE A 53 6.11 5.22 -4.83
N VAL A 54 6.07 4.43 -5.91
CA VAL A 54 6.94 3.25 -6.09
C VAL A 54 8.42 3.65 -6.24
N VAL A 55 8.71 4.82 -6.82
CA VAL A 55 10.08 5.30 -7.03
C VAL A 55 10.71 5.85 -5.74
N ILE A 56 9.92 6.49 -4.88
CA ILE A 56 10.42 6.99 -3.58
C ILE A 56 10.77 5.83 -2.64
N LEU A 57 10.02 4.72 -2.67
CA LEU A 57 10.33 3.52 -1.90
C LEU A 57 11.66 2.85 -2.32
N ASN A 58 12.05 2.97 -3.59
CA ASN A 58 13.33 2.45 -4.09
C ASN A 58 14.55 3.27 -3.63
N SER A 59 14.36 4.48 -3.10
CA SER A 59 15.43 5.31 -2.55
C SER A 59 15.69 5.09 -1.05
N PHE A 60 14.79 4.41 -0.33
CA PHE A 60 14.99 3.96 1.05
C PHE A 60 15.58 2.54 1.10
N LYS A 61 16.61 2.29 0.29
CA LYS A 61 17.44 1.08 0.44
C LYS A 61 18.37 1.26 1.64
N ASP A 62 17.79 1.13 2.83
CA ASP A 62 18.55 0.91 4.06
C ASP A 62 18.82 -0.60 4.25
N SER A 63 20.06 -0.97 3.97
CA SER A 63 20.92 -2.00 4.58
C SER A 63 20.29 -3.14 5.40
N ARG A 64 19.39 -3.94 4.81
CA ARG A 64 19.14 -5.32 5.28
C ARG A 64 19.53 -6.30 4.18
N PRO A 65 20.14 -7.46 4.52
CA PRO A 65 20.31 -8.52 3.53
C PRO A 65 18.92 -8.90 2.99
N PRO A 66 18.77 -9.13 1.67
CA PRO A 66 17.52 -9.63 1.10
C PRO A 66 17.11 -10.88 1.88
N MET A 67 15.93 -10.88 2.52
CA MET A 67 15.37 -12.13 3.01
C MET A 67 14.92 -12.91 1.77
N GLU A 68 15.74 -13.89 1.39
CA GLU A 68 15.35 -14.90 0.41
C GLU A 68 14.05 -15.56 0.89
N SER A 69 13.06 -15.69 0.00
CA SER A 69 11.88 -16.48 0.33
C SER A 69 12.29 -17.92 0.64
N ILE A 70 11.47 -18.65 1.39
CA ILE A 70 11.74 -20.05 1.73
C ILE A 70 11.83 -20.94 0.46
N THR A 71 11.29 -20.48 -0.68
CA THR A 71 11.44 -21.13 -1.99
C THR A 71 12.59 -20.59 -2.84
N GLY A 72 13.41 -19.69 -2.31
CA GLY A 72 14.57 -19.09 -2.99
C GLY A 72 14.23 -18.05 -4.06
N GLN A 73 12.95 -17.69 -4.22
CA GLN A 73 12.53 -16.63 -5.14
C GLN A 73 12.51 -15.26 -4.47
N ASP A 74 12.93 -14.23 -5.18
CA ASP A 74 12.87 -12.86 -4.66
C ASP A 74 11.42 -12.42 -4.46
N THR A 75 11.15 -11.76 -3.33
CA THR A 75 9.85 -11.13 -3.03
C THR A 75 9.32 -10.31 -4.21
N ASP A 76 10.18 -9.54 -4.87
CA ASP A 76 9.82 -8.71 -6.02
C ASP A 76 9.32 -9.53 -7.22
N VAL A 77 9.88 -10.72 -7.44
CA VAL A 77 9.49 -11.63 -8.52
C VAL A 77 8.09 -12.19 -8.24
N ILE A 78 7.83 -12.60 -6.99
CA ILE A 78 6.52 -13.11 -6.57
C ILE A 78 5.46 -12.01 -6.69
N LEU A 79 5.73 -10.81 -6.16
CA LEU A 79 4.78 -9.68 -6.23
C LEU A 79 4.55 -9.19 -7.67
N ARG A 80 5.54 -9.31 -8.55
CA ARG A 80 5.38 -8.95 -9.97
C ARG A 80 4.55 -10.00 -10.72
N ASN A 81 4.87 -11.28 -10.58
CA ASN A 81 4.38 -12.32 -11.48
C ASN A 81 3.24 -13.17 -10.89
N ASP A 82 3.30 -13.48 -9.61
CA ASP A 82 2.49 -14.57 -9.02
C ASP A 82 1.39 -14.05 -8.08
N LEU A 83 1.64 -12.97 -7.35
CA LEU A 83 0.77 -12.49 -6.28
C LEU A 83 0.49 -11.00 -6.41
N ASP A 84 -0.78 -10.62 -6.40
CA ASP A 84 -1.21 -9.24 -6.22
C ASP A 84 -1.64 -9.03 -4.77
N VAL A 85 -1.10 -8.00 -4.12
CA VAL A 85 -1.34 -7.70 -2.71
C VAL A 85 -1.91 -6.30 -2.59
N GLN A 86 -3.09 -6.20 -2.00
CA GLN A 86 -3.72 -4.91 -1.71
C GLN A 86 -3.81 -4.72 -0.21
N LEU A 87 -3.08 -3.75 0.31
CA LEU A 87 -3.12 -3.35 1.71
C LEU A 87 -4.25 -2.35 1.92
N GLY A 88 -5.15 -2.66 2.87
CA GLY A 88 -6.20 -1.75 3.30
C GLY A 88 -5.69 -0.67 4.26
N GLN A 89 -6.62 0.05 4.86
CA GLN A 89 -6.33 0.96 5.98
C GLN A 89 -6.47 0.21 7.30
N PHE A 90 -5.64 0.58 8.28
CA PHE A 90 -5.86 0.14 9.66
C PHE A 90 -7.04 0.92 10.26
N VAL A 91 -8.06 0.18 10.70
CA VAL A 91 -9.28 0.72 11.30
C VAL A 91 -9.48 0.19 12.70
N THR A 92 -10.15 0.97 13.54
CA THR A 92 -10.56 0.58 14.89
C THR A 92 -12.06 0.72 15.01
N ASP A 93 -12.70 -0.21 15.70
CA ASP A 93 -14.12 -0.06 16.03
C ASP A 93 -14.32 1.04 17.09
N SER A 94 -15.52 1.61 17.12
CA SER A 94 -16.01 2.48 18.19
C SER A 94 -16.04 1.79 19.56
N ASP A 95 -16.26 0.47 19.59
CA ASP A 95 -16.14 -0.32 20.80
C ASP A 95 -14.65 -0.55 21.14
N PRO A 96 -14.13 0.01 22.25
CA PRO A 96 -12.73 -0.14 22.62
C PRO A 96 -12.33 -1.59 22.89
N GLY A 97 -13.29 -2.46 23.22
CA GLY A 97 -13.13 -3.90 23.44
C GLY A 97 -12.75 -4.69 22.20
N LYS A 98 -13.06 -4.18 21.00
CA LYS A 98 -12.73 -4.86 19.75
C LYS A 98 -11.30 -4.54 19.29
N PRO A 99 -10.62 -5.51 18.66
CA PRO A 99 -9.31 -5.28 18.08
C PRO A 99 -9.41 -4.29 16.90
N GLY A 100 -8.35 -3.49 16.71
CA GLY A 100 -8.15 -2.82 15.44
C GLY A 100 -7.65 -3.82 14.40
N LYS A 101 -7.78 -3.50 13.12
CA LYS A 101 -7.31 -4.40 12.05
C LYS A 101 -7.07 -3.67 10.75
N MET A 102 -6.23 -4.25 9.91
CA MET A 102 -6.10 -3.90 8.50
C MET A 102 -6.52 -5.12 7.67
N VAL A 103 -7.39 -4.92 6.69
CA VAL A 103 -7.75 -5.98 5.73
C VAL A 103 -6.73 -5.98 4.60
N VAL A 104 -6.14 -7.15 4.33
CA VAL A 104 -5.25 -7.38 3.19
C VAL A 104 -5.93 -8.33 2.22
N THR A 105 -5.92 -7.97 0.93
CA THR A 105 -6.41 -8.85 -0.14
C THR A 105 -5.21 -9.45 -0.88
N LEU A 106 -5.19 -10.78 -0.98
CA LEU A 106 -4.18 -11.56 -1.67
C LEU A 106 -4.84 -12.22 -2.88
N ARG A 107 -4.35 -11.94 -4.09
CA ARG A 107 -4.86 -12.52 -5.34
C ARG A 107 -3.77 -13.26 -6.11
N ASN A 108 -4.05 -14.51 -6.46
CA ASN A 108 -3.17 -15.31 -7.28
C ASN A 108 -3.26 -14.88 -8.75
N LYS A 109 -2.16 -14.38 -9.31
CA LYS A 109 -2.02 -14.02 -10.73
C LYS A 109 -1.46 -15.15 -11.58
N SER A 110 -0.89 -16.19 -10.94
CA SER A 110 -0.31 -17.31 -11.65
C SER A 110 -1.38 -18.20 -12.28
N ASN A 111 -0.94 -19.12 -13.14
CA ASN A 111 -1.79 -20.10 -13.83
C ASN A 111 -1.96 -21.43 -13.05
N SER A 112 -1.49 -21.49 -11.80
CA SER A 112 -1.57 -22.69 -10.97
C SER A 112 -2.07 -22.36 -9.56
N SER A 113 -2.67 -23.33 -8.87
CA SER A 113 -3.05 -23.15 -7.48
C SER A 113 -1.82 -23.11 -6.58
N GLN A 114 -1.75 -22.12 -5.69
CA GLN A 114 -0.58 -21.88 -4.84
C GLN A 114 -1.02 -21.43 -3.45
N SER A 115 -0.16 -21.68 -2.46
CA SER A 115 -0.22 -21.05 -1.13
C SER A 115 0.65 -19.80 -1.12
N PHE A 116 0.30 -18.80 -0.33
CA PHE A 116 1.10 -17.58 -0.20
C PHE A 116 1.21 -17.11 1.25
N SER A 117 2.37 -16.55 1.60
CA SER A 117 2.56 -15.74 2.80
C SER A 117 3.08 -14.36 2.44
N VAL A 118 2.59 -13.33 3.11
CA VAL A 118 3.05 -11.95 2.96
C VAL A 118 3.30 -11.34 4.33
N GLU A 119 4.53 -10.89 4.56
CA GLU A 119 4.94 -10.18 5.76
C GLU A 119 4.89 -8.67 5.51
N VAL A 120 4.28 -7.94 6.43
CA VAL A 120 4.07 -6.49 6.34
C VAL A 120 4.56 -5.83 7.62
N GLU A 121 5.40 -4.81 7.48
CA GLU A 121 5.77 -3.91 8.57
C GLU A 121 4.90 -2.64 8.54
N ALA A 122 4.46 -2.19 9.70
CA ALA A 122 3.84 -0.89 9.92
C ALA A 122 4.90 0.07 10.49
N LEU A 123 5.19 1.14 9.75
CA LEU A 123 6.23 2.11 10.06
C LEU A 123 5.64 3.46 10.46
N ASP A 124 6.28 4.15 11.39
CA ASP A 124 5.93 5.53 11.75
C ASP A 124 6.46 6.54 10.72
N ALA A 125 6.29 7.84 11.01
CA ALA A 125 6.72 8.91 10.11
C ALA A 125 8.25 9.04 9.97
N ASN A 126 9.02 8.49 10.91
CA ASN A 126 10.48 8.46 10.87
C ASN A 126 11.01 7.20 10.17
N GLY A 127 10.14 6.23 9.88
CA GLY A 127 10.51 4.93 9.34
C GLY A 127 10.77 3.87 10.42
N ASP A 128 10.50 4.18 11.70
CA ASP A 128 10.66 3.21 12.80
C ASP A 128 9.49 2.23 12.82
N ARG A 129 9.78 0.96 13.11
CA ARG A 129 8.76 -0.10 13.11
C ARG A 129 7.86 -0.02 14.34
N ILE A 130 6.56 0.16 14.11
CA ILE A 130 5.51 0.13 15.15
C ILE A 130 5.10 -1.33 15.44
N ALA A 131 4.91 -2.11 14.38
CA ALA A 131 4.49 -3.51 14.41
C ALA A 131 4.84 -4.23 13.11
N ASP A 132 4.80 -5.56 13.13
CA ASP A 132 4.88 -6.45 11.98
C ASP A 132 3.80 -7.54 12.11
N ASP A 133 3.34 -8.07 10.98
CA ASP A 133 2.40 -9.20 10.94
C ASP A 133 2.53 -9.93 9.60
N THR A 134 2.03 -11.17 9.55
CA THR A 134 2.05 -12.01 8.35
C THR A 134 0.66 -12.52 8.00
N ALA A 135 0.22 -12.27 6.77
CA ALA A 135 -0.97 -12.90 6.21
C ALA A 135 -0.60 -14.21 5.50
N PHE A 136 -1.35 -15.27 5.77
CA PHE A 136 -1.22 -16.57 5.10
C PHE A 136 -2.52 -17.01 4.43
N VAL A 137 -2.39 -17.56 3.22
CA VAL A 137 -3.47 -18.20 2.46
C VAL A 137 -3.00 -19.58 1.99
N ASP A 138 -3.79 -20.60 2.33
CA ASP A 138 -3.41 -22.00 2.13
C ASP A 138 -3.52 -22.42 0.66
N ILE A 139 -4.64 -22.21 -0.01
CA ILE A 139 -4.76 -22.49 -1.45
C ILE A 139 -5.58 -21.37 -2.09
N LEU A 140 -4.99 -20.71 -3.10
CA LEU A 140 -5.69 -19.83 -4.02
C LEU A 140 -5.61 -20.41 -5.43
N ALA A 141 -6.76 -20.68 -6.05
CA ALA A 141 -6.83 -21.04 -7.46
C ALA A 141 -6.36 -19.88 -8.37
N PRO A 142 -6.04 -20.14 -9.65
CA PRO A 142 -5.69 -19.08 -10.61
C PRO A 142 -6.76 -17.98 -10.65
N GLY A 143 -6.35 -16.73 -10.45
CA GLY A 143 -7.23 -15.56 -10.43
C GLY A 143 -8.04 -15.36 -9.14
N GLU A 144 -8.04 -16.35 -8.22
CA GLU A 144 -8.77 -16.26 -6.96
C GLU A 144 -8.13 -15.25 -6.01
N ALA A 145 -8.97 -14.59 -5.20
CA ALA A 145 -8.55 -13.67 -4.17
C ALA A 145 -9.15 -14.04 -2.81
N ALA A 146 -8.37 -13.88 -1.75
CA ALA A 146 -8.83 -14.01 -0.38
C ALA A 146 -8.42 -12.80 0.46
N GLN A 147 -9.25 -12.48 1.45
CA GLN A 147 -8.96 -11.45 2.44
C GLN A 147 -8.45 -12.04 3.75
N ARG A 148 -7.51 -11.35 4.38
CA ARG A 148 -7.00 -11.66 5.72
C ARG A 148 -6.97 -10.39 6.56
N ASP A 149 -7.36 -10.53 7.82
CA ASP A 149 -7.20 -9.48 8.81
C ASP A 149 -5.76 -9.55 9.34
N MET A 150 -5.07 -8.42 9.34
CA MET A 150 -3.74 -8.24 9.93
C MET A 150 -3.79 -7.21 11.06
N PHE A 151 -2.78 -7.23 11.90
CA PHE A 151 -2.56 -6.35 13.05
C PHE A 151 -3.67 -6.42 14.11
N VAL A 152 -4.37 -7.56 14.20
CA VAL A 152 -5.47 -7.77 15.16
C VAL A 152 -5.01 -7.77 16.62
N PHE A 153 -3.72 -8.02 16.86
CA PHE A 153 -3.12 -8.07 18.20
C PHE A 153 -2.41 -6.79 18.61
N VAL A 154 -2.52 -5.70 17.84
CA VAL A 154 -1.91 -4.42 18.23
C VAL A 154 -2.59 -3.88 19.49
N THR A 155 -1.77 -3.53 20.49
CA THR A 155 -2.20 -2.99 21.77
C THR A 155 -2.87 -1.63 21.62
N ARG A 156 -3.76 -1.28 22.57
CA ARG A 156 -4.60 -0.09 22.47
C ARG A 156 -3.80 1.21 22.34
N ASP A 157 -2.70 1.33 23.06
CA ASP A 157 -1.76 2.46 23.08
C ASP A 157 -1.07 2.71 21.73
N ARG A 158 -0.97 1.69 20.87
CA ARG A 158 -0.36 1.80 19.54
C ARG A 158 -1.36 2.09 18.41
N ARG A 159 -2.67 1.99 18.66
CA ARG A 159 -3.69 2.08 17.60
C ARG A 159 -3.71 3.42 16.88
N ASP A 160 -3.46 4.52 17.57
CA ASP A 160 -3.42 5.84 16.93
C ASP A 160 -2.16 6.07 16.10
N ALA A 161 -1.04 5.41 16.46
CA ALA A 161 0.15 5.36 15.61
C ALA A 161 -0.13 4.50 14.36
N MET A 162 -0.77 3.33 14.51
CA MET A 162 -1.14 2.46 13.39
C MET A 162 -2.05 3.13 12.35
N LYS A 163 -3.00 3.98 12.76
CA LYS A 163 -3.86 4.74 11.84
C LYS A 163 -3.08 5.68 10.91
N LYS A 164 -1.88 6.10 11.33
CA LYS A 164 -0.99 7.01 10.60
C LYS A 164 0.20 6.29 9.97
N ALA A 165 0.29 4.97 10.15
CA ALA A 165 1.44 4.20 9.74
C ALA A 165 1.52 4.10 8.21
N THR A 166 2.76 3.98 7.72
CA THR A 166 3.02 3.51 6.37
C THR A 166 3.21 2.00 6.41
N PHE A 167 2.43 1.26 5.62
CA PHE A 167 2.54 -0.19 5.54
C PHE A 167 3.44 -0.60 4.39
N LYS A 168 4.42 -1.47 4.67
CA LYS A 168 5.42 -1.93 3.72
C LYS A 168 5.45 -3.46 3.69
N ILE A 169 5.31 -4.03 2.50
CA ILE A 169 5.58 -5.46 2.30
C ILE A 169 7.09 -5.67 2.37
N VAL A 170 7.54 -6.55 3.26
CA VAL A 170 8.98 -6.84 3.44
C VAL A 170 9.37 -8.22 2.94
N ALA A 171 8.40 -9.16 2.92
CA ALA A 171 8.61 -10.47 2.34
C ALA A 171 7.32 -10.99 1.70
N ALA A 172 7.45 -11.69 0.58
CA ALA A 172 6.41 -12.53 0.02
C ALA A 172 7.00 -13.91 -0.26
N SER A 173 6.25 -14.96 0.01
CA SER A 173 6.64 -16.33 -0.31
C SER A 173 5.46 -17.06 -0.94
N LYS A 174 5.77 -17.99 -1.84
CA LYS A 174 4.80 -18.90 -2.43
C LYS A 174 5.20 -20.34 -2.14
N TYR A 175 4.23 -21.22 -1.98
CA TYR A 175 4.44 -22.64 -1.73
C TYR A 175 3.53 -23.47 -2.62
N ALA A 176 4.02 -24.64 -3.02
CA ALA A 176 3.13 -25.64 -3.61
C ALA A 176 2.05 -26.01 -2.59
N PRO A 177 0.79 -26.22 -3.01
CA PRO A 177 -0.27 -26.65 -2.12
C PRO A 177 0.16 -27.89 -1.33
N VAL A 178 0.03 -27.85 0.01
CA VAL A 178 0.32 -29.01 0.84
C VAL A 178 -0.74 -30.07 0.55
N PRO A 179 -0.37 -31.28 0.08
CA PRO A 179 -1.33 -32.37 -0.09
C PRO A 179 -1.95 -32.69 1.27
N LEU A 180 -3.28 -32.70 1.36
CA LEU A 180 -3.95 -33.15 2.58
C LEU A 180 -3.45 -34.57 2.92
N PRO A 181 -3.09 -34.84 4.18
CA PRO A 181 -2.73 -36.20 4.59
C PRO A 181 -3.91 -37.12 4.26
N LYS A 182 -3.63 -38.20 3.53
CA LYS A 182 -4.63 -39.24 3.27
C LYS A 182 -5.09 -39.79 4.62
N LYS A 183 -6.38 -39.68 4.91
CA LYS A 183 -7.01 -40.32 6.07
C LYS A 183 -6.98 -41.84 5.94
#